data_AF-A0A9N8ZAF9-F1
#
_entry.id   AF-A0A9N8ZAF9-F1
#
_cell.length_a   1.000
_cell.length_b   1.000
_cell.length_c   1.000
_cell.angle_alpha   90.00
_cell.angle_beta   90.00
_cell.angle_gamma   90.00
#
_symmetry.space_group_name_H-M   'P 1'
#
loop_
_entity.id
_entity.type
_entity.pdbx_description
1 polymer ?
#
loop_
_entity_poly.entity_id
_entity_poly.type
_entity_poly.pdbx_seq_one_letter_code
_entity_poly.pdbx_strand_id
1 'polypeptide(L)'
;MPIQQVGTVDELIEVLLNHNDDRAEFIVKHILPILKQLPQQFFLQSAADNKDPLELKQTLDAIYRRKIQQLTQTYLTLSLVDIADTIGLEGREAPKVAERYILQMIESREIFATISHSDQGGMVSFHDDPDMYNTSNTIVKLEEQIAKATKVSDRVIQTDRLIGCSREYLVKSKNIASGGVMPGGSHMDDQEFFAGGGGFDNFDADDGGRFY
;
A
#
# COMPACT_ATOMS: atom_id res chain seq x y z
N MET A 1 0.27 2.96 39.44
CA MET A 1 -1.15 3.26 39.16
C MET A 1 -1.39 2.88 37.71
N PRO A 2 -2.13 1.80 37.40
CA PRO A 2 -2.37 1.42 36.02
C PRO A 2 -3.46 2.35 35.45
N ILE A 3 -3.18 2.99 34.33
CA ILE A 3 -4.15 3.82 33.62
C ILE A 3 -5.11 2.88 32.89
N GLN A 4 -6.39 3.14 33.14
CA GLN A 4 -7.56 2.39 32.72
C GLN A 4 -7.58 2.15 31.19
N GLN A 5 -8.09 0.98 30.81
CA GLN A 5 -8.53 0.65 29.46
C GLN A 5 -9.32 1.83 28.86
N VAL A 6 -8.89 2.33 27.69
CA VAL A 6 -9.72 3.24 26.88
C VAL A 6 -10.06 2.46 25.61
N GLY A 7 -11.31 2.06 25.54
CA GLY A 7 -11.86 1.19 24.52
C GLY A 7 -13.10 1.85 23.94
N THR A 8 -13.16 1.86 22.61
CA THR A 8 -14.22 2.35 21.72
C THR A 8 -14.05 3.76 21.15
N VAL A 9 -14.59 3.92 19.95
CA VAL A 9 -14.57 5.16 19.14
C VAL A 9 -15.21 6.32 19.91
N ASP A 10 -16.17 6.05 20.79
CA ASP A 10 -16.90 7.06 21.55
C ASP A 10 -16.03 7.76 22.61
N GLU A 11 -15.03 7.08 23.20
CA GLU A 11 -14.10 7.69 24.15
C GLU A 11 -13.05 8.59 23.47
N LEU A 12 -12.62 8.25 22.24
CA LEU A 12 -11.76 9.13 21.42
C LEU A 12 -12.52 10.38 20.95
N ILE A 13 -13.82 10.24 20.67
CA ILE A 13 -14.72 11.35 20.35
C ILE A 13 -14.80 12.32 21.53
N GLU A 14 -14.95 11.82 22.77
CA GLU A 14 -14.95 12.68 23.97
C GLU A 14 -13.62 13.42 24.18
N VAL A 15 -12.48 12.77 23.95
CA VAL A 15 -11.16 13.42 24.11
C VAL A 15 -10.95 14.53 23.08
N LEU A 16 -11.38 14.32 21.83
CA LEU A 16 -11.31 15.32 20.76
C LEU A 16 -12.27 16.50 20.98
N LEU A 17 -13.41 16.26 21.63
CA LEU A 17 -14.41 17.28 21.97
C LEU A 17 -14.04 18.13 23.18
N ASN A 18 -13.24 17.60 24.11
CA ASN A 18 -12.85 18.32 25.33
C ASN A 18 -11.79 19.41 25.14
N HIS A 19 -11.15 19.49 23.97
CA HIS A 19 -10.28 20.62 23.63
C HIS A 19 -11.10 21.74 23.02
N ASN A 20 -11.45 22.71 23.86
CA ASN A 20 -12.16 23.93 23.47
C ASN A 20 -11.43 24.68 22.35
N ASP A 21 -12.23 25.41 21.57
CA ASP A 21 -11.88 26.47 20.60
C ASP A 21 -11.90 26.01 19.12
N ASP A 22 -13.03 26.24 18.45
CA ASP A 22 -13.38 26.20 17.00
C ASP A 22 -12.96 24.99 16.12
N ARG A 23 -11.89 24.30 16.50
CA ARG A 23 -11.33 23.09 15.90
C ARG A 23 -12.16 21.87 16.23
N ALA A 24 -12.79 21.83 17.40
CA ALA A 24 -13.68 20.73 17.79
C ALA A 24 -14.84 20.61 16.81
N GLU A 25 -15.42 21.73 16.36
CA GLU A 25 -16.52 21.72 15.39
C GLU A 25 -16.06 21.21 14.02
N PHE A 26 -14.86 21.64 13.56
CA PHE A 26 -14.25 21.11 12.33
C PHE A 26 -13.99 19.60 12.42
N ILE A 27 -13.44 19.14 13.54
CA ILE A 27 -13.13 17.72 13.81
C ILE A 27 -14.43 16.90 13.86
N VAL A 28 -15.46 17.39 14.53
CA VAL A 28 -16.74 16.67 14.65
C VAL A 28 -17.50 16.61 13.35
N LYS A 29 -17.45 17.69 12.57
CA LYS A 29 -18.21 17.81 11.33
C LYS A 29 -17.55 17.07 10.17
N HIS A 30 -16.22 17.14 10.06
CA HIS A 30 -15.50 16.61 8.90
C HIS A 30 -14.73 15.32 9.20
N ILE A 31 -14.22 15.14 10.42
CA ILE A 31 -13.32 14.03 10.76
C ILE A 31 -14.10 12.86 11.39
N LEU A 32 -15.03 13.13 12.30
CA LEU A 32 -15.85 12.12 12.97
C LEU A 32 -16.60 11.15 12.02
N PRO A 33 -17.28 11.61 10.95
CA PRO A 33 -17.96 10.69 10.04
C PRO A 33 -16.98 9.81 9.26
N ILE A 34 -15.78 10.32 8.96
CA ILE A 34 -14.71 9.56 8.29
C ILE A 34 -14.08 8.54 9.26
N LEU A 35 -13.85 8.92 10.52
CA LEU A 35 -13.38 7.99 11.54
C LEU A 35 -14.38 6.86 11.80
N LYS A 36 -15.69 7.15 11.82
CA LYS A 36 -16.73 6.12 11.96
C LYS A 36 -16.78 5.12 10.81
N GLN A 37 -16.27 5.48 9.63
CA GLN A 37 -16.20 4.59 8.47
C GLN A 37 -14.92 3.74 8.42
N LEU A 38 -13.92 4.06 9.25
CA LEU A 38 -12.65 3.32 9.27
C LEU A 38 -12.75 2.04 10.13
N PRO A 39 -12.11 0.94 9.71
CA PRO A 39 -12.07 -0.29 10.50
C PRO A 39 -11.39 -0.07 11.86
N GLN A 40 -12.01 -0.56 12.94
CA GLN A 40 -11.58 -0.36 14.34
C GLN A 40 -10.09 -0.69 14.61
N GLN A 41 -9.51 -1.61 13.84
CA GLN A 41 -8.10 -2.02 13.94
C GLN A 41 -7.08 -0.88 13.73
N PHE A 42 -7.42 0.17 12.97
CA PHE A 42 -6.51 1.32 12.79
C PHE A 42 -6.48 2.26 13.99
N PHE A 43 -7.55 2.29 14.79
CA PHE A 43 -7.67 3.17 15.96
C PHE A 43 -6.80 2.68 17.13
N LEU A 44 -6.77 1.36 17.33
CA LEU A 44 -5.99 0.72 18.40
C LEU A 44 -4.48 0.96 18.26
N GLN A 45 -3.98 1.14 17.03
CA GLN A 45 -2.56 1.43 16.80
C GLN A 45 -2.22 2.90 17.02
N SER A 46 -3.14 3.83 16.72
CA SER A 46 -2.92 5.27 16.90
C SER A 46 -2.96 5.72 18.37
N ALA A 47 -3.85 5.11 19.17
CA ALA A 47 -3.99 5.40 20.60
C ALA A 47 -2.83 4.83 21.44
N ALA A 48 -2.16 3.77 20.95
CA ALA A 48 -1.00 3.19 21.62
C ALA A 48 0.28 4.04 21.50
N ASP A 49 0.40 4.86 20.46
CA ASP A 49 1.64 5.53 20.07
C ASP A 49 1.74 7.00 20.50
N ASN A 50 0.76 7.57 21.21
CA ASN A 50 0.78 8.97 21.67
C ASN A 50 1.03 9.96 20.50
N LYS A 51 0.39 9.70 19.35
CA LYS A 51 0.66 10.36 18.08
C LYS A 51 0.00 11.73 18.00
N ASP A 52 0.84 12.72 17.70
CA ASP A 52 0.49 14.15 17.68
C ASP A 52 -0.66 14.49 16.72
N PRO A 53 -1.41 15.59 16.97
CA PRO A 53 -2.50 16.07 16.10
C PRO A 53 -2.07 16.37 14.65
N LEU A 54 -0.77 16.38 14.37
CA LEU A 54 -0.21 16.53 13.02
C LEU A 54 -0.47 15.31 12.13
N GLU A 55 -0.46 14.10 12.69
CA GLU A 55 -0.65 12.86 11.91
C GLU A 55 -2.09 12.70 11.44
N LEU A 56 -3.06 13.18 12.22
CA LEU A 56 -4.46 13.21 11.82
C LEU A 56 -4.71 14.16 10.64
N LYS A 57 -4.04 15.32 10.62
CA LYS A 57 -4.12 16.26 9.49
C LYS A 57 -3.53 15.67 8.22
N GLN A 58 -2.37 15.03 8.33
CA GLN A 58 -1.73 14.36 7.18
C GLN A 58 -2.60 13.22 6.64
N THR A 59 -3.25 12.48 7.54
CA THR A 59 -4.17 11.40 7.16
C THR A 59 -5.39 11.94 6.40
N LEU A 60 -5.98 13.05 6.83
CA LEU A 60 -7.08 13.68 6.11
C LEU A 60 -6.66 14.21 4.75
N ASP A 61 -5.52 14.88 4.68
CA ASP A 61 -4.94 15.35 3.42
C ASP A 61 -4.79 14.19 2.43
N ALA A 62 -4.26 13.04 2.91
CA ALA A 62 -4.13 11.84 2.10
C ALA A 62 -5.49 11.27 1.65
N ILE A 63 -6.52 11.32 2.50
CA ILE A 63 -7.87 10.88 2.15
C ILE A 63 -8.47 11.78 1.06
N TYR A 64 -8.38 13.10 1.19
CA TYR A 64 -8.89 14.03 0.17
C TYR A 64 -8.17 13.85 -1.16
N ARG A 65 -6.83 13.77 -1.14
CA ARG A 65 -6.02 13.51 -2.34
C ARG A 65 -6.41 12.19 -3.01
N ARG A 66 -6.59 11.12 -2.22
CA ARG A 66 -7.03 9.82 -2.74
C ARG A 66 -8.40 9.87 -3.39
N LYS A 67 -9.37 10.57 -2.79
CA LYS A 67 -10.70 10.72 -3.39
C LYS A 67 -10.62 11.50 -4.71
N ILE A 68 -9.82 12.56 -4.78
CA ILE A 68 -9.59 13.31 -6.03
C ILE A 68 -8.97 12.41 -7.10
N GLN A 69 -7.98 11.58 -6.75
CA GLN A 69 -7.42 10.57 -7.68
C GLN A 69 -8.45 9.55 -8.17
N GLN A 70 -9.43 9.17 -7.35
CA GLN A 70 -10.52 8.29 -7.79
C GLN A 70 -11.43 8.99 -8.80
N LEU A 71 -11.69 10.29 -8.62
CA LEU A 71 -12.49 11.08 -9.56
C LEU A 71 -11.85 11.13 -10.95
N THR A 72 -10.51 11.12 -11.05
CA THR A 72 -9.82 11.12 -12.35
C THR A 72 -10.01 9.81 -13.12
N GLN A 73 -10.39 8.72 -12.45
CA GLN A 73 -10.62 7.41 -13.09
C GLN A 73 -12.04 7.30 -13.65
N THR A 74 -12.99 8.06 -13.13
CA THR A 74 -14.41 7.97 -13.49
C THR A 74 -14.90 9.15 -14.31
N TYR A 75 -14.26 10.31 -14.21
CA TYR A 75 -14.70 11.55 -14.85
C TYR A 75 -13.60 12.13 -15.73
N LEU A 76 -13.98 12.52 -16.95
CA LEU A 76 -13.14 13.36 -17.81
C LEU A 76 -13.22 14.83 -17.39
N THR A 77 -14.43 15.29 -17.02
CA THR A 77 -14.68 16.66 -16.58
C THR A 77 -15.68 16.67 -15.44
N LEU A 78 -15.42 17.45 -14.39
CA LEU A 78 -16.29 17.56 -13.22
C LEU A 78 -16.29 18.98 -12.66
N SER A 79 -17.40 19.43 -12.08
CA SER A 79 -17.48 20.78 -11.48
C SER A 79 -16.73 20.83 -10.14
N LEU A 80 -16.17 21.99 -9.79
CA LEU A 80 -15.51 22.19 -8.49
C LEU A 80 -16.46 21.99 -7.30
N VAL A 81 -17.76 22.22 -7.50
CA VAL A 81 -18.79 22.01 -6.47
C VAL A 81 -18.99 20.52 -6.22
N ASP A 82 -19.19 19.73 -7.28
CA ASP A 82 -19.38 18.27 -7.16
C ASP A 82 -18.12 17.58 -6.62
N ILE A 83 -16.94 18.09 -6.99
CA ILE A 83 -15.67 17.61 -6.41
C ILE A 83 -15.68 17.84 -4.91
N ALA A 84 -15.98 19.07 -4.46
CA ALA A 84 -16.02 19.44 -3.05
C ALA A 84 -16.99 18.56 -2.24
N ASP A 85 -18.18 18.32 -2.78
CA ASP A 85 -19.21 17.48 -2.16
C ASP A 85 -18.74 16.02 -2.04
N THR A 86 -18.11 15.47 -3.09
CA THR A 86 -17.61 14.09 -3.09
C THR A 86 -16.48 13.89 -2.07
N ILE A 87 -15.57 14.87 -1.97
CA ILE A 87 -14.47 14.79 -1.01
C ILE A 87 -14.93 15.03 0.43
N GLY A 88 -16.09 15.65 0.62
CA GLY A 88 -16.70 15.95 1.92
C GLY A 88 -16.23 17.28 2.50
N LEU A 89 -15.95 18.26 1.63
CA LEU A 89 -15.73 19.64 2.06
C LEU A 89 -17.08 20.35 2.17
N GLU A 90 -17.33 21.01 3.29
CA GLU A 90 -18.57 21.73 3.52
C GLU A 90 -18.38 23.25 3.58
N GLY A 91 -19.42 23.99 3.23
CA GLY A 91 -19.47 25.45 3.35
C GLY A 91 -19.38 26.19 2.01
N ARG A 92 -19.63 27.51 2.02
CA ARG A 92 -19.62 28.34 0.79
C ARG A 92 -18.27 28.41 0.09
N GLU A 93 -17.18 28.21 0.82
CA GLU A 93 -15.82 28.25 0.29
C GLU A 93 -15.30 26.87 -0.13
N ALA A 94 -16.11 25.81 0.00
CA ALA A 94 -15.71 24.44 -0.32
C ALA A 94 -15.16 24.28 -1.75
N PRO A 95 -15.75 24.88 -2.81
CA PRO A 95 -15.20 24.80 -4.16
C PRO A 95 -13.79 25.40 -4.29
N LYS A 96 -13.50 26.50 -3.58
CA LYS A 96 -12.17 27.13 -3.59
C LYS A 96 -11.13 26.31 -2.82
N VAL A 97 -11.55 25.64 -1.76
CA VAL A 97 -10.66 24.72 -1.01
C VAL A 97 -10.34 23.51 -1.86
N ALA A 98 -11.33 22.94 -2.56
CA ALA A 98 -11.12 21.85 -3.52
C ALA A 98 -10.15 22.27 -4.63
N GLU A 99 -10.33 23.46 -5.19
CA GLU A 99 -9.44 24.03 -6.21
C GLU A 99 -7.98 24.10 -5.72
N ARG A 100 -7.75 24.55 -4.48
CA ARG A 100 -6.41 24.60 -3.89
C ARG A 100 -5.78 23.21 -3.79
N TYR A 101 -6.54 22.19 -3.39
CA TYR A 101 -6.03 20.81 -3.36
C TYR A 101 -5.65 20.33 -4.76
N ILE A 102 -6.51 20.59 -5.75
CA ILE A 102 -6.26 20.20 -7.14
C ILE A 102 -5.01 20.89 -7.67
N LEU A 103 -4.84 22.19 -7.44
CA LEU A 103 -3.62 22.93 -7.81
C LEU A 103 -2.37 22.30 -7.19
N GLN A 104 -2.39 22.03 -5.89
CA GLN A 104 -1.27 21.37 -5.21
C GLN A 104 -0.95 19.99 -5.79
N MET A 105 -1.98 19.22 -6.15
CA MET A 105 -1.82 17.89 -6.74
C MET A 105 -1.31 17.96 -8.19
N ILE A 106 -1.65 19.00 -8.95
CA ILE A 106 -1.08 19.25 -10.28
C ILE A 106 0.40 19.63 -10.15
N GLU A 107 0.74 20.53 -9.22
CA GLU A 107 2.12 20.96 -8.96
C GLU A 107 3.03 19.80 -8.52
N SER A 108 2.53 18.91 -7.66
CA SER A 108 3.25 17.71 -7.23
C SER A 108 3.23 16.57 -8.26
N ARG A 109 2.56 16.75 -9.40
CA ARG A 109 2.34 15.72 -10.44
C ARG A 109 1.64 14.46 -9.91
N GLU A 110 0.76 14.62 -8.93
CA GLU A 110 -0.13 13.55 -8.44
C GLU A 110 -1.32 13.31 -9.38
N ILE A 111 -1.77 14.36 -10.07
CA ILE A 111 -2.82 14.30 -11.10
C ILE A 111 -2.46 15.21 -12.27
N PHE A 112 -3.05 14.94 -13.43
CA PHE A 112 -2.96 15.79 -14.60
C PHE A 112 -4.35 16.37 -14.88
N ALA A 113 -4.49 17.68 -14.72
CA ALA A 113 -5.78 18.33 -14.88
C ALA A 113 -5.62 19.80 -15.29
N THR A 114 -6.69 20.38 -15.81
CA THR A 114 -6.80 21.81 -16.12
C THR A 114 -8.05 22.37 -15.48
N ILE A 115 -7.92 23.54 -14.85
CA ILE A 115 -9.04 24.23 -14.19
C ILE A 115 -9.51 25.36 -15.10
N SER A 116 -10.83 25.44 -15.33
CA SER A 116 -11.49 26.48 -16.10
C SER A 116 -12.45 27.27 -15.22
N HIS A 117 -12.18 28.56 -15.02
CA HIS A 117 -13.06 29.47 -14.28
C HIS A 117 -14.08 30.07 -15.23
N SER A 118 -15.22 29.40 -15.41
CA SER A 118 -16.40 30.01 -16.01
C SER A 118 -17.27 30.64 -14.92
N ASP A 119 -18.07 31.65 -15.30
CA ASP A 119 -18.88 32.49 -14.39
C ASP A 119 -19.90 31.73 -13.51
N GLN A 120 -20.12 30.43 -13.70
CA GLN A 120 -21.20 29.67 -13.06
C GLN A 120 -20.78 28.34 -12.40
N GLY A 121 -19.52 28.21 -11.97
CA GLY A 121 -19.08 27.08 -11.15
C GLY A 121 -17.96 26.28 -11.80
N GLY A 122 -16.75 26.85 -11.76
CA GLY A 122 -15.57 26.39 -12.49
C GLY A 122 -15.41 24.88 -12.62
N MET A 123 -14.97 24.46 -13.80
CA MET A 123 -14.85 23.06 -14.19
C MET A 123 -13.40 22.59 -14.11
N VAL A 124 -13.20 21.32 -13.80
CA VAL A 124 -11.91 20.66 -13.82
C VAL A 124 -11.95 19.58 -14.90
N SER A 125 -11.02 19.65 -15.85
CA SER A 125 -10.81 18.64 -16.88
C SER A 125 -9.62 17.78 -16.48
N PHE A 126 -9.84 16.49 -16.30
CA PHE A 126 -8.81 15.51 -15.98
C PHE A 126 -8.20 14.96 -17.28
N HIS A 127 -6.89 14.72 -17.24
CA HIS A 127 -6.10 14.20 -18.34
C HIS A 127 -5.32 12.98 -17.87
N ASP A 128 -4.93 12.13 -18.83
CA ASP A 128 -3.99 11.04 -18.56
C ASP A 128 -2.57 11.58 -18.36
N ASP A 129 -1.71 10.74 -17.79
CA ASP A 129 -0.29 11.05 -17.63
C ASP A 129 0.34 11.39 -18.99
N PRO A 130 0.89 12.61 -19.18
CA PRO A 130 1.55 13.01 -20.40
C PRO A 130 2.89 12.30 -20.62
N ASP A 131 3.40 11.51 -19.65
CA ASP A 131 4.61 10.73 -19.83
C ASP A 131 4.40 9.62 -20.87
N MET A 132 4.98 9.85 -22.05
CA MET A 132 4.98 8.90 -23.17
C MET A 132 6.01 7.78 -23.00
N TYR A 133 6.68 7.69 -21.84
CA TYR A 133 7.72 6.70 -21.50
C TYR A 133 8.89 6.61 -22.49
N ASN A 134 9.04 7.59 -23.37
CA ASN A 134 9.98 7.57 -24.49
C ASN A 134 11.24 8.42 -24.24
N THR A 135 11.39 8.96 -23.03
CA THR A 135 12.49 9.87 -22.68
C THR A 135 13.63 9.10 -22.02
N SER A 136 14.88 9.51 -22.21
CA SER A 136 16.04 8.88 -21.55
C SER A 136 15.90 8.77 -20.02
N ASN A 137 15.14 9.67 -19.38
CA ASN A 137 14.82 9.60 -17.95
C ASN A 137 14.00 8.34 -17.56
N THR A 138 13.05 7.90 -18.40
CA THR A 138 12.27 6.68 -18.12
C THR A 138 13.16 5.44 -18.21
N ILE A 139 14.11 5.43 -19.14
CA ILE A 139 15.13 4.37 -19.26
C ILE A 139 16.00 4.32 -18.00
N VAL A 140 16.49 5.46 -17.51
CA VAL A 140 17.30 5.52 -16.28
C VAL A 140 16.52 5.00 -15.07
N LYS A 141 15.23 5.38 -14.94
CA LYS A 141 14.37 4.84 -13.88
C LYS A 141 14.21 3.33 -14.01
N LEU A 142 14.02 2.80 -15.22
CA LEU A 142 13.91 1.35 -15.45
C LEU A 142 15.20 0.62 -15.05
N GLU A 143 16.37 1.13 -15.45
CA GLU A 143 17.66 0.58 -15.06
C GLU A 143 17.83 0.57 -13.53
N GLU A 144 17.41 1.64 -12.85
CA GLU A 144 17.44 1.71 -11.39
C GLU A 144 16.55 0.64 -10.74
N GLN A 145 15.34 0.43 -11.27
CA GLN A 145 14.43 -0.60 -10.76
C GLN A 145 14.95 -2.01 -11.02
N ILE A 146 15.56 -2.26 -12.19
CA ILE A 146 16.23 -3.53 -12.49
C ILE A 146 17.36 -3.78 -11.50
N ALA A 147 18.21 -2.78 -11.25
CA ALA A 147 19.31 -2.90 -10.29
C ALA A 147 18.81 -3.20 -8.86
N LYS A 148 17.71 -2.56 -8.44
CA LYS A 148 17.06 -2.87 -7.15
C LYS A 148 16.54 -4.30 -7.11
N ALA A 149 15.90 -4.78 -8.17
CA ALA A 149 15.38 -6.14 -8.27
C ALA A 149 16.51 -7.17 -8.22
N THR A 150 17.60 -6.98 -8.96
CA THR A 150 18.80 -7.83 -8.92
C THR A 150 19.38 -7.89 -7.52
N LYS A 151 19.53 -6.74 -6.85
CA LYS A 151 20.04 -6.69 -5.47
C LYS A 151 19.17 -7.48 -4.49
N VAL A 152 17.86 -7.45 -4.66
CA VAL A 152 16.94 -8.27 -3.85
C VAL A 152 17.12 -9.75 -4.17
N SER A 153 17.23 -10.12 -5.45
CA SER A 153 17.48 -11.50 -5.88
C SER A 153 18.76 -12.07 -5.27
N ASP A 154 19.85 -11.30 -5.31
CA ASP A 154 21.14 -11.68 -4.71
C ASP A 154 21.01 -11.93 -3.21
N ARG A 155 20.27 -11.06 -2.49
CA ARG A 155 19.99 -11.23 -1.06
C ARG A 155 19.17 -12.49 -0.78
N VAL A 156 18.21 -12.81 -1.65
CA VAL A 156 17.40 -14.04 -1.52
C VAL A 156 18.29 -15.26 -1.71
N ILE A 157 19.14 -15.30 -2.75
CA ILE A 157 20.10 -16.40 -2.98
C ILE A 157 21.06 -16.56 -1.80
N GLN A 158 21.58 -15.45 -1.28
CA GLN A 158 22.46 -15.47 -0.12
C GLN A 158 21.74 -16.03 1.11
N THR A 159 20.50 -15.61 1.35
CA THR A 159 19.68 -16.08 2.48
C THR A 159 19.36 -17.57 2.32
N ASP A 160 19.03 -18.02 1.12
CA ASP A 160 18.77 -19.44 0.82
C ASP A 160 20.01 -20.30 1.10
N ARG A 161 21.19 -19.87 0.68
CA ARG A 161 22.46 -20.55 1.00
C ARG A 161 22.71 -20.61 2.51
N LEU A 162 22.47 -19.51 3.23
CA LEU A 162 22.64 -19.47 4.69
C LEU A 162 21.66 -20.42 5.40
N ILE A 163 20.41 -20.48 4.93
CA ILE A 163 19.41 -21.42 5.44
C ILE A 163 19.84 -22.87 5.13
N GLY A 164 20.31 -23.15 3.92
CA GLY A 164 20.81 -24.47 3.52
C GLY A 164 21.98 -24.97 4.38
N CYS A 165 22.84 -24.05 4.85
CA CYS A 165 23.95 -24.35 5.76
C CYS A 165 23.55 -24.30 7.25
N SER A 166 22.32 -23.89 7.58
CA SER A 166 21.88 -23.76 8.98
C SER A 166 21.73 -25.13 9.66
N ARG A 167 22.03 -25.17 10.96
CA ARG A 167 22.00 -26.41 11.74
C ARG A 167 20.60 -27.02 11.80
N GLU A 168 19.56 -26.20 11.95
CA GLU A 168 18.17 -26.71 11.99
C GLU A 168 17.76 -27.35 10.66
N TYR A 169 18.12 -26.72 9.54
CA TYR A 169 17.85 -27.26 8.21
C TYR A 169 18.61 -28.57 7.97
N LEU A 170 19.91 -28.63 8.33
CA LEU A 170 20.73 -29.83 8.18
C LEU A 170 20.27 -31.02 9.06
N VAL A 171 19.77 -30.76 10.26
CA VAL A 171 19.19 -31.81 11.13
C VAL A 171 17.89 -32.33 10.53
N LYS A 172 17.04 -31.42 10.04
CA LYS A 172 15.76 -31.79 9.42
C LYS A 172 15.95 -32.54 8.11
N SER A 173 16.88 -32.10 7.25
CA SER A 173 17.19 -32.76 5.98
C SER A 173 17.84 -34.13 6.16
N LYS A 174 18.74 -34.30 7.14
CA LYS A 174 19.29 -35.61 7.50
C LYS A 174 18.22 -36.57 7.99
N ASN A 175 17.29 -36.11 8.84
CA ASN A 175 16.20 -36.94 9.36
C ASN A 175 15.23 -37.40 8.24
N ILE A 176 15.04 -36.57 7.20
CA ILE A 176 14.25 -36.90 6.01
C ILE A 176 14.99 -37.91 5.12
N ALA A 177 16.28 -37.70 4.86
CA ALA A 177 17.10 -38.57 4.01
C ALA A 177 17.37 -39.96 4.62
N SER A 178 17.35 -40.08 5.95
CA SER A 178 17.56 -41.36 6.65
C SER A 178 16.29 -42.18 6.86
N GLY A 179 15.18 -41.86 6.18
CA GLY A 179 13.91 -42.60 6.33
C GLY A 179 13.32 -42.53 7.74
N GLY A 180 13.55 -41.42 8.46
CA GLY A 180 13.08 -41.24 9.84
C GLY A 180 11.56 -41.15 9.91
N VAL A 181 10.93 -42.20 10.44
CA VAL A 181 9.51 -42.25 10.80
C VAL A 181 9.21 -41.14 11.80
N MET A 182 8.26 -40.26 11.48
CA MET A 182 7.72 -39.27 12.40
C MET A 182 6.99 -39.99 13.56
N PRO A 183 7.29 -39.70 14.84
CA PRO A 183 6.49 -40.22 15.93
C PRO A 183 5.21 -39.36 16.03
N GLY A 184 4.14 -39.78 15.34
CA GLY A 184 2.83 -39.10 15.47
C GLY A 184 1.83 -39.22 14.32
N GLY A 185 1.90 -40.24 13.46
CA GLY A 185 0.91 -40.46 12.39
C GLY A 185 0.32 -41.86 12.44
N SER A 186 -0.95 -41.95 12.81
CA SER A 186 -1.75 -43.17 12.92
C SER A 186 -1.89 -43.93 11.58
N HIS A 187 -1.58 -45.23 11.65
CA HIS A 187 -2.21 -46.38 10.97
C HIS A 187 -3.14 -46.10 9.78
N MET A 188 -2.71 -46.48 8.56
CA MET A 188 -3.59 -47.09 7.55
C MET A 188 -2.79 -48.11 6.73
N ASP A 189 -3.37 -49.30 6.63
CA ASP A 189 -2.80 -50.54 6.09
C ASP A 189 -2.63 -50.52 4.55
N ASP A 190 -1.56 -51.19 4.12
CA ASP A 190 -1.43 -52.15 3.01
C ASP A 190 -2.07 -51.89 1.62
N GLN A 191 -1.15 -51.73 0.65
CA GLN A 191 -1.00 -52.56 -0.56
C GLN A 191 -1.36 -52.00 -1.96
N GLU A 192 -0.26 -51.71 -2.70
CA GLU A 192 0.02 -51.87 -4.15
C GLU A 192 -0.47 -50.88 -5.23
N PHE A 193 0.48 -50.10 -5.78
CA PHE A 193 0.83 -49.87 -7.21
C PHE A 193 1.74 -48.61 -7.27
N PHE A 194 2.92 -48.47 -7.89
CA PHE A 194 3.61 -49.23 -8.92
C PHE A 194 5.10 -48.78 -8.95
N ALA A 195 5.96 -49.67 -9.46
CA ALA A 195 7.38 -49.47 -9.67
C ALA A 195 7.72 -48.61 -10.91
N GLY A 196 8.94 -48.07 -10.95
CA GLY A 196 9.62 -47.48 -12.13
C GLY A 196 10.22 -46.11 -11.78
N GLY A 197 11.51 -45.79 -11.93
CA GLY A 197 12.57 -46.34 -12.77
C GLY A 197 13.16 -45.18 -13.60
N GLY A 198 14.48 -44.94 -13.50
CA GLY A 198 15.26 -44.00 -14.35
C GLY A 198 15.23 -42.55 -13.87
N GLY A 199 16.34 -41.83 -13.64
CA GLY A 199 17.61 -41.85 -14.34
C GLY A 199 17.60 -40.75 -15.39
N PHE A 200 18.02 -39.53 -15.04
CA PHE A 200 18.40 -38.46 -15.97
C PHE A 200 19.50 -37.59 -15.34
N ASP A 201 20.72 -38.04 -15.56
CA ASP A 201 21.80 -37.34 -16.26
C ASP A 201 22.16 -35.90 -15.85
N ASN A 202 23.35 -35.82 -15.24
CA ASN A 202 24.28 -34.70 -15.34
C ASN A 202 24.31 -34.16 -16.78
N PHE A 203 23.95 -32.89 -16.96
CA PHE A 203 24.44 -32.11 -18.09
C PHE A 203 25.71 -31.36 -17.64
N ASP A 204 26.83 -31.96 -18.03
CA ASP A 204 28.16 -31.38 -18.01
C ASP A 204 28.19 -30.17 -18.95
N ALA A 205 28.71 -29.06 -18.45
CA ALA A 205 28.96 -27.87 -19.25
C ALA A 205 30.43 -27.91 -19.66
N ASP A 206 30.73 -28.31 -20.89
CA ASP A 206 32.01 -27.96 -21.48
C ASP A 206 32.00 -27.86 -23.01
N ASP A 207 32.58 -26.75 -23.44
CA ASP A 207 33.41 -26.48 -24.61
C ASP A 207 32.91 -26.72 -26.05
N GLY A 208 32.95 -25.62 -26.81
CA GLY A 208 33.89 -25.52 -27.92
C GLY A 208 33.55 -26.24 -29.23
N GLY A 209 33.14 -25.47 -30.25
CA GLY A 209 33.37 -25.92 -31.62
C GLY A 209 32.53 -25.27 -32.70
N ARG A 210 33.16 -24.34 -33.42
CA ARG A 210 32.83 -23.79 -34.75
C ARG A 210 32.31 -24.80 -35.79
N PHE A 211 31.93 -24.21 -36.93
CA PHE A 211 31.90 -24.71 -38.32
C PHE A 211 30.48 -25.06 -38.80
N TYR A 212 29.91 -24.49 -39.86
CA TYR A 212 30.33 -23.56 -40.93
C TYR A 212 29.22 -22.54 -41.20
#